data_AF-A0A0W0UZG9-F1
#
_entry.id   AF-A0A0W0UZG9-F1
#
_cell.length_a   1.000
_cell.length_b   1.000
_cell.length_c   1.000
_cell.angle_alpha   90.00
_cell.angle_beta   90.00
_cell.angle_gamma   90.00
#
_symmetry.space_group_name_H-M   'P 1'
#
loop_
_entity.id
_entity.type
_entity.pdbx_description
1 polymer ?
#
loop_
_entity_poly.entity_id
_entity_poly.type
_entity_poly.pdbx_seq_one_letter_code
_entity_poly.pdbx_strand_id
1 'polypeptide(L)'
;MLESIKLALTQEPVIDLTTAKRISEGGTHILYRFPEAPFVIKLMKKNPKPEELEELEQKYAALYDCFDKNGKSRCIRELHFTHQVLLPGKEAYDAALSIVPYEKCFNSKIKFDFKIEPAELDPYVIKRNRELFDKFTKALIGQKDSEPNINCDDYATIDVRIGAILQRLQDDPELGNVMGEFLNHYRDFYQKTNIILDAMGFENILFFKDEKNEWQFKIGSAIKHDTGQYTQQLFDSLHTGKEVDLTNFVNFTHLYYSPANIRAVNACAMKLGLDAVIKDITIDAKDLFAISQQLPLAERMLSYARHGDFQKVDKILQKHKDELHFNLRDCWAYPLITDEYIKQGQPPGALKNYLDIVSRLPVVLPDNNDDARSIQNCKLTLMDQKRIHDKKVMPHNEFATVSSRSKFDFWSSSTSMKQQSLQEETTCNNEEQRQEEGTSMPTAFLTTPKLPWEL
;
A
#
# COMPACT_ATOMS: atom_id res chain seq x y z
N MET A 1 -31.48 7.02 -12.90
CA MET A 1 -30.59 6.30 -13.84
C MET A 1 -30.29 4.90 -13.33
N LEU A 2 -29.60 4.73 -12.19
CA LEU A 2 -29.21 3.39 -11.69
C LEU A 2 -30.41 2.45 -11.48
N GLU A 3 -31.51 2.92 -10.90
CA GLU A 3 -32.74 2.11 -10.75
C GLU A 3 -33.29 1.60 -12.08
N SER A 4 -33.27 2.44 -13.13
CA SER A 4 -33.72 2.03 -14.46
C SER A 4 -32.80 0.97 -15.07
N ILE A 5 -31.48 1.07 -14.81
CA ILE A 5 -30.50 0.06 -15.23
C ILE A 5 -30.71 -1.25 -14.47
N LYS A 6 -30.91 -1.18 -13.14
CA LYS A 6 -31.23 -2.35 -12.32
C LYS A 6 -32.46 -3.05 -12.85
N LEU A 7 -33.56 -2.30 -13.05
CA LEU A 7 -34.81 -2.85 -13.56
C LEU A 7 -34.59 -3.58 -14.90
N ALA A 8 -33.85 -2.97 -15.83
CA ALA A 8 -33.54 -3.60 -17.12
C ALA A 8 -32.70 -4.87 -16.98
N LEU A 9 -31.69 -4.88 -16.10
CA LEU A 9 -30.85 -6.05 -15.85
C LEU A 9 -31.62 -7.19 -15.17
N THR A 10 -32.56 -6.86 -14.28
CA THR A 10 -33.35 -7.84 -13.53
C THR A 10 -34.59 -8.34 -14.28
N GLN A 11 -34.87 -7.82 -15.47
CA GLN A 11 -35.90 -8.39 -16.36
C GLN A 11 -35.47 -9.74 -16.92
N GLU A 12 -34.17 -9.93 -17.11
CA GLU A 12 -33.60 -11.23 -17.47
C GLU A 12 -33.47 -12.10 -16.22
N PRO A 13 -33.77 -13.41 -16.30
CA PRO A 13 -33.65 -14.31 -15.15
C PRO A 13 -32.19 -14.44 -14.67
N VAL A 14 -31.22 -14.22 -15.55
CA VAL A 14 -29.79 -14.31 -15.27
C VAL A 14 -29.07 -13.14 -15.95
N ILE A 15 -28.18 -12.47 -15.21
CA ILE A 15 -27.25 -11.50 -15.78
C ILE A 15 -26.06 -12.28 -16.36
N ASP A 16 -25.99 -12.36 -17.70
CA ASP A 16 -24.93 -13.05 -18.40
C ASP A 16 -23.65 -12.21 -18.48
N LEU A 17 -22.72 -12.45 -17.55
CA LEU A 17 -21.42 -11.78 -17.51
C LEU A 17 -20.38 -12.43 -18.45
N THR A 18 -20.74 -13.47 -19.22
CA THR A 18 -19.82 -14.08 -20.21
C THR A 18 -19.53 -13.15 -21.38
N THR A 19 -20.45 -12.23 -21.67
CA THR A 19 -20.31 -11.21 -22.72
C THR A 19 -19.70 -9.90 -22.20
N ALA A 20 -19.52 -9.77 -20.89
CA ALA A 20 -18.91 -8.61 -20.26
C ALA A 20 -17.38 -8.75 -20.18
N LYS A 21 -16.67 -7.63 -20.31
CA LYS A 21 -15.23 -7.59 -20.06
C LYS A 21 -14.97 -7.44 -18.57
N ARG A 22 -14.15 -8.31 -18.00
CA ARG A 22 -13.54 -8.08 -16.68
C ARG A 22 -12.53 -6.93 -16.81
N ILE A 23 -12.84 -5.79 -16.18
CA ILE A 23 -12.02 -4.57 -16.30
C ILE A 23 -11.11 -4.35 -15.09
N SER A 24 -11.44 -4.92 -13.93
CA SER A 24 -10.62 -4.83 -12.72
C SER A 24 -11.03 -5.90 -11.69
N GLU A 25 -10.22 -6.07 -10.65
CA GLU A 25 -10.50 -6.90 -9.49
C GLU A 25 -9.95 -6.26 -8.22
N GLY A 26 -10.86 -5.95 -7.28
CA GLY A 26 -10.54 -5.54 -5.92
C GLY A 26 -10.47 -6.73 -4.95
N GLY A 27 -10.18 -6.46 -3.68
CA GLY A 27 -10.13 -7.48 -2.64
C GLY A 27 -11.48 -8.17 -2.42
N THR A 28 -12.59 -7.42 -2.46
CA THR A 28 -13.94 -7.95 -2.16
C THR A 28 -14.81 -8.18 -3.38
N HIS A 29 -14.38 -7.77 -4.57
CA HIS A 29 -15.23 -7.74 -5.75
C HIS A 29 -14.46 -7.79 -7.07
N ILE A 30 -15.16 -8.16 -8.14
CA ILE A 30 -14.66 -8.16 -9.52
C ILE A 30 -15.52 -7.19 -10.33
N LEU A 31 -14.88 -6.34 -11.14
CA LEU A 31 -15.56 -5.36 -11.97
C LEU A 31 -15.74 -5.87 -13.40
N TYR A 32 -16.98 -5.88 -13.86
CA TYR A 32 -17.40 -6.24 -15.20
C TYR A 32 -18.03 -5.06 -15.92
N ARG A 33 -17.73 -4.90 -17.20
CA ARG A 33 -18.36 -3.88 -18.04
C ARG A 33 -18.78 -4.47 -19.37
N PHE A 34 -20.06 -4.33 -19.70
CA PHE A 34 -20.57 -4.61 -21.03
C PHE A 34 -20.04 -3.56 -22.02
N PRO A 35 -19.83 -3.92 -23.30
CA PRO A 35 -19.44 -2.96 -24.33
C PRO A 35 -20.33 -1.72 -24.34
N GLU A 36 -19.71 -0.53 -24.37
CA GLU A 36 -20.39 0.78 -24.35
C GLU A 36 -21.33 1.07 -23.18
N ALA A 37 -21.44 0.20 -22.18
CA ALA A 37 -22.29 0.44 -21.03
C ALA A 37 -21.82 1.68 -20.24
N PRO A 38 -22.75 2.58 -19.83
CA PRO A 38 -22.45 3.74 -18.98
C PRO A 38 -22.31 3.35 -17.50
N PHE A 39 -22.25 2.06 -17.20
CA PHE A 39 -22.17 1.50 -15.85
C PHE A 39 -21.19 0.33 -15.81
N VAL A 40 -20.82 -0.05 -14.59
CA VAL A 40 -20.01 -1.22 -14.26
C VAL A 40 -20.81 -2.08 -13.30
N ILE A 41 -20.72 -3.39 -13.48
CA ILE A 41 -21.23 -4.37 -12.52
C ILE A 41 -20.07 -4.75 -11.59
N LYS A 42 -20.27 -4.54 -10.31
CA LYS A 42 -19.37 -4.94 -9.24
C LYS A 42 -19.90 -6.22 -8.62
N LEU A 43 -19.33 -7.36 -9.04
CA LEU A 43 -19.69 -8.67 -8.53
C LEU A 43 -18.92 -8.95 -7.24
N MET A 44 -19.62 -9.18 -6.13
CA MET A 44 -18.98 -9.46 -4.85
C MET A 44 -18.38 -10.87 -4.85
N LYS A 45 -17.16 -11.03 -4.33
CA LYS A 45 -16.51 -12.34 -4.20
C LYS A 45 -17.17 -13.23 -3.14
N LYS A 46 -17.72 -12.60 -2.11
CA LYS A 46 -18.54 -13.23 -1.07
C LYS A 46 -19.99 -12.79 -1.28
N ASN A 47 -20.93 -13.67 -0.95
CA ASN A 47 -22.35 -13.35 -1.02
C ASN A 47 -22.84 -12.95 0.38
N PRO A 48 -22.80 -11.65 0.76
CA PRO A 48 -23.31 -11.17 2.03
C PRO A 48 -24.79 -11.47 2.19
N LYS A 49 -25.24 -11.54 3.45
CA LYS A 49 -26.67 -11.69 3.74
C LYS A 49 -27.43 -10.40 3.40
N PRO A 50 -28.73 -10.47 3.11
CA PRO A 50 -29.53 -9.27 2.82
C PRO A 50 -29.42 -8.18 3.89
N GLU A 51 -29.38 -8.55 5.16
CA GLU A 51 -29.28 -7.60 6.27
C GLU A 51 -27.93 -6.85 6.27
N GLU A 52 -26.84 -7.52 5.87
CA GLU A 52 -25.51 -6.92 5.74
C GLU A 52 -25.45 -5.93 4.57
N LEU A 53 -26.20 -6.20 3.49
CA LEU A 53 -26.34 -5.27 2.37
C LEU A 53 -27.16 -4.04 2.75
N GLU A 54 -28.27 -4.22 3.47
CA GLU A 54 -29.08 -3.10 3.98
C GLU A 54 -28.26 -2.19 4.91
N GLU A 55 -27.46 -2.77 5.82
CA GLU A 55 -26.57 -2.01 6.70
C GLU A 55 -25.52 -1.23 5.89
N LEU A 56 -24.94 -1.87 4.85
CA LEU A 56 -23.99 -1.21 3.96
C LEU A 56 -24.62 -0.03 3.21
N GLU A 57 -25.86 -0.19 2.71
CA GLU A 57 -26.59 0.89 2.04
C GLU A 57 -26.89 2.06 2.98
N GLN A 58 -27.24 1.80 4.24
CA GLN A 58 -27.41 2.86 5.26
C GLN A 58 -26.11 3.63 5.50
N LYS A 59 -24.97 2.95 5.56
CA LYS A 59 -23.65 3.59 5.70
C LYS A 59 -23.31 4.46 4.49
N TYR A 60 -23.57 3.98 3.29
CA TYR A 60 -23.39 4.77 2.05
C TYR A 60 -24.34 5.96 1.97
N ALA A 61 -25.59 5.83 2.44
CA ALA A 61 -26.51 6.96 2.50
C ALA A 61 -25.95 8.10 3.37
N ALA A 62 -25.40 7.77 4.55
CA ALA A 62 -24.74 8.76 5.39
C ALA A 62 -23.51 9.39 4.72
N LEU A 63 -22.74 8.61 3.94
CA LEU A 63 -21.63 9.13 3.15
C LEU A 63 -22.11 10.14 2.10
N TYR A 64 -23.15 9.79 1.34
CA TYR A 64 -23.72 10.67 0.31
C TYR A 64 -24.25 11.96 0.91
N ASP A 65 -24.93 11.91 2.06
CA ASP A 65 -25.39 13.10 2.79
C ASP A 65 -24.24 14.05 3.18
N CYS A 66 -23.08 13.48 3.55
CA CYS A 66 -21.95 14.25 4.03
C CYS A 66 -21.12 14.85 2.91
N PHE A 67 -20.93 14.12 1.81
CA PHE A 67 -19.98 14.47 0.74
C PHE A 67 -20.63 15.03 -0.53
N ASP A 68 -21.87 14.66 -0.86
CA ASP A 68 -22.59 15.22 -2.02
C ASP A 68 -23.32 16.54 -1.69
N LYS A 69 -22.99 17.17 -0.56
CA LYS A 69 -23.51 18.50 -0.19
C LYS A 69 -23.34 19.48 -1.35
N ASN A 70 -24.34 20.32 -1.56
CA ASN A 70 -24.36 21.34 -2.61
C ASN A 70 -24.32 20.79 -4.05
N GLY A 71 -24.65 19.50 -4.26
CA GLY A 71 -24.84 18.91 -5.58
C GLY A 71 -23.55 18.53 -6.33
N LYS A 72 -22.38 18.57 -5.67
CA LYS A 72 -21.07 18.33 -6.32
C LYS A 72 -20.77 16.87 -6.70
N SER A 73 -21.66 15.91 -6.37
CA SER A 73 -21.53 14.50 -6.77
C SER A 73 -20.14 13.91 -6.51
N ARG A 74 -19.65 14.09 -5.27
CA ARG A 74 -18.35 13.65 -4.77
C ARG A 74 -18.29 12.15 -4.53
N CYS A 75 -19.42 11.48 -4.40
CA CYS A 75 -19.49 10.04 -4.18
C CYS A 75 -19.89 9.27 -5.44
N ILE A 76 -19.30 8.09 -5.62
CA ILE A 76 -19.81 7.08 -6.55
C ILE A 76 -21.03 6.45 -5.88
N ARG A 77 -22.18 6.57 -6.54
CA ARG A 77 -23.42 5.95 -6.07
C ARG A 77 -23.44 4.50 -6.50
N GLU A 78 -23.58 3.61 -5.54
CA GLU A 78 -23.70 2.18 -5.76
C GLU A 78 -25.13 1.74 -5.43
N LEU A 79 -25.70 0.86 -6.25
CA LEU A 79 -27.00 0.25 -6.00
C LEU A 79 -26.82 -1.25 -5.84
N HIS A 80 -27.03 -1.78 -4.63
CA HIS A 80 -26.80 -3.19 -4.31
C HIS A 80 -28.06 -4.02 -4.53
N PHE A 81 -27.88 -5.29 -4.89
CA PHE A 81 -28.94 -6.30 -4.95
C PHE A 81 -28.35 -7.70 -5.15
N THR A 82 -29.18 -8.72 -4.98
CA THR A 82 -28.85 -10.11 -5.33
C THR A 82 -29.59 -10.51 -6.58
N HIS A 83 -28.92 -11.18 -7.51
CA HIS A 83 -29.52 -11.74 -8.72
C HIS A 83 -28.70 -12.93 -9.23
N GLN A 84 -29.28 -13.77 -10.07
CA GLN A 84 -28.50 -14.83 -10.72
C GLN A 84 -27.52 -14.26 -11.73
N VAL A 85 -26.29 -14.78 -11.71
CA VAL A 85 -25.23 -14.40 -12.64
C VAL A 85 -24.64 -15.63 -13.32
N LEU A 86 -24.28 -15.49 -14.60
CA LEU A 86 -23.54 -16.51 -15.35
C LEU A 86 -22.12 -16.02 -15.64
N LEU A 87 -21.12 -16.83 -15.28
CA LEU A 87 -19.71 -16.55 -15.54
C LEU A 87 -19.12 -17.56 -16.54
N PRO A 88 -18.05 -17.21 -17.28
CA PRO A 88 -17.39 -18.14 -18.20
C PRO A 88 -16.99 -19.45 -17.50
N GLY A 89 -17.49 -20.57 -18.00
CA GLY A 89 -17.18 -21.90 -17.49
C GLY A 89 -17.80 -22.25 -16.13
N LYS A 90 -18.80 -21.49 -15.66
CA LYS A 90 -19.56 -21.78 -14.44
C LYS A 90 -21.05 -21.89 -14.73
N GLU A 91 -21.77 -22.64 -13.92
CA GLU A 91 -23.23 -22.61 -13.90
C GLU A 91 -23.74 -21.29 -13.32
N ALA A 92 -24.99 -20.94 -13.59
CA ALA A 92 -25.63 -19.75 -13.02
C ALA A 92 -25.82 -19.92 -11.51
N TYR A 93 -25.59 -18.86 -10.74
CA TYR A 93 -25.73 -18.88 -9.29
C TYR A 93 -26.15 -17.50 -8.78
N ASP A 94 -26.80 -17.48 -7.61
CA ASP A 94 -27.15 -16.23 -6.94
C ASP A 94 -25.90 -15.54 -6.39
N ALA A 95 -25.75 -14.26 -6.72
CA ALA A 95 -24.65 -13.44 -6.23
C ALA A 95 -25.13 -12.04 -5.85
N ALA A 96 -24.54 -11.49 -4.78
CA ALA A 96 -24.63 -10.08 -4.50
C ALA A 96 -23.78 -9.30 -5.50
N LEU A 97 -24.38 -8.25 -6.06
CA LEU A 97 -23.70 -7.32 -6.95
C LEU A 97 -24.14 -5.88 -6.66
N SER A 98 -23.34 -4.93 -7.14
CA SER A 98 -23.77 -3.54 -7.24
C SER A 98 -23.59 -3.00 -8.65
N ILE A 99 -24.47 -2.07 -9.04
CA ILE A 99 -24.31 -1.27 -10.26
C ILE A 99 -23.73 0.08 -9.86
N VAL A 100 -22.64 0.46 -10.54
CA VAL A 100 -21.97 1.75 -10.34
C VAL A 100 -21.83 2.49 -11.66
N PRO A 101 -21.96 3.84 -11.70
CA PRO A 101 -21.67 4.62 -12.90
C PRO A 101 -20.23 4.39 -13.39
N TYR A 102 -20.04 4.33 -14.70
CA TYR A 102 -18.70 4.31 -15.27
C TYR A 102 -18.10 5.73 -15.26
N GLU A 103 -17.26 6.01 -14.27
CA GLU A 103 -16.68 7.33 -14.03
C GLU A 103 -15.40 7.56 -14.84
N LYS A 104 -15.38 8.61 -15.68
CA LYS A 104 -14.22 8.94 -16.51
C LYS A 104 -13.01 9.43 -15.70
N CYS A 105 -13.22 9.93 -14.48
CA CYS A 105 -12.16 10.48 -13.63
C CYS A 105 -11.04 9.48 -13.34
N PHE A 106 -11.33 8.17 -13.33
CA PHE A 106 -10.33 7.12 -13.17
C PHE A 106 -9.29 7.09 -14.31
N ASN A 107 -9.60 7.67 -15.47
CA ASN A 107 -8.69 7.82 -16.60
C ASN A 107 -7.94 9.16 -16.62
N SER A 108 -8.09 10.02 -15.59
CA SER A 108 -7.37 11.29 -15.54
C SER A 108 -5.86 11.09 -15.56
N LYS A 109 -5.16 11.94 -16.32
CA LYS A 109 -3.70 11.96 -16.43
C LYS A 109 -3.04 12.49 -15.16
N ILE A 110 -3.68 13.44 -14.48
CA ILE A 110 -3.18 14.06 -13.26
C ILE A 110 -4.09 13.62 -12.12
N LYS A 111 -3.57 12.73 -11.28
CA LYS A 111 -4.27 12.20 -10.11
C LYS A 111 -3.31 11.77 -9.02
N PHE A 112 -3.80 11.70 -7.80
CA PHE A 112 -3.13 11.04 -6.68
C PHE A 112 -4.17 10.50 -5.68
N ASP A 113 -3.71 9.62 -4.81
CA ASP A 113 -4.42 8.96 -3.73
C ASP A 113 -3.58 9.00 -2.45
N PHE A 114 -4.18 8.60 -1.32
CA PHE A 114 -3.42 8.37 -0.10
C PHE A 114 -2.73 7.00 -0.21
N LYS A 115 -1.57 6.93 -0.87
CA LYS A 115 -0.69 5.76 -0.76
C LYS A 115 0.06 5.82 0.54
N ILE A 116 -0.58 5.32 1.60
CA ILE A 116 0.05 5.19 2.92
C ILE A 116 0.68 3.80 2.96
N GLU A 117 1.95 3.65 3.35
CA GLU A 117 2.33 2.40 3.99
C GLU A 117 2.38 2.67 5.48
N PRO A 118 1.89 1.74 6.30
CA PRO A 118 1.91 1.91 7.74
C PRO A 118 3.34 1.83 8.27
N ALA A 119 4.04 2.97 8.22
CA ALA A 119 5.27 3.24 8.96
C ALA A 119 5.05 3.06 10.49
N GLU A 120 3.78 3.05 10.89
CA GLU A 120 3.24 2.93 12.24
C GLU A 120 3.64 1.67 12.98
N LEU A 121 3.95 0.60 12.25
CA LEU A 121 4.46 -0.64 12.80
C LEU A 121 5.79 -1.06 12.18
N ASP A 122 6.45 -0.18 11.43
CA ASP A 122 7.77 -0.42 10.85
C ASP A 122 8.87 -0.32 11.95
N PRO A 123 9.48 -1.45 12.37
CA PRO A 123 10.46 -1.45 13.45
C PRO A 123 11.74 -0.66 13.16
N TYR A 124 12.07 -0.41 11.89
CA TYR A 124 13.20 0.42 11.52
C TYR A 124 12.86 1.91 11.72
N VAL A 125 11.73 2.37 11.18
CA VAL A 125 11.31 3.78 11.25
C VAL A 125 11.11 4.21 12.69
N ILE A 126 10.30 3.47 13.46
CA ILE A 126 9.97 3.82 14.85
C ILE A 126 11.23 3.84 15.72
N LYS A 127 12.15 2.89 15.51
CA LYS A 127 13.38 2.81 16.30
C LYS A 127 14.35 3.94 15.98
N ARG A 128 14.55 4.26 14.70
CA ARG A 128 15.53 5.26 14.26
C ARG A 128 15.05 6.69 14.52
N ASN A 129 13.73 6.91 14.44
CA ASN A 129 13.11 8.23 14.54
C ASN A 129 12.20 8.36 15.77
N ARG A 130 12.54 7.68 16.88
CA ARG A 130 11.65 7.53 18.05
C ARG A 130 11.09 8.84 18.60
N GLU A 131 11.93 9.86 18.75
CA GLU A 131 11.51 11.16 19.28
C GLU A 131 10.56 11.89 18.32
N LEU A 132 10.88 11.86 17.02
CA LEU A 132 10.05 12.48 15.99
C LEU A 132 8.70 11.75 15.87
N PHE A 133 8.73 10.42 15.91
CA PHE A 133 7.54 9.58 15.90
C PHE A 133 6.65 9.85 17.13
N ASP A 134 7.23 9.97 18.33
CA ASP A 134 6.48 10.32 19.55
C ASP A 134 5.83 11.71 19.44
N LYS A 135 6.54 12.72 18.92
CA LYS A 135 5.97 14.06 18.68
C LYS A 135 4.79 14.01 17.72
N PHE A 136 4.96 13.39 16.55
CA PHE A 136 3.87 13.27 15.58
C PHE A 136 2.71 12.42 16.10
N THR A 137 2.99 11.36 16.86
CA THR A 137 1.95 10.57 17.53
C THR A 137 1.10 11.49 18.40
N LYS A 138 1.72 12.31 19.26
CA LYS A 138 1.03 13.24 20.16
C LYS A 138 0.19 14.28 19.42
N ALA A 139 0.73 14.90 18.37
CA ALA A 139 0.00 15.93 17.65
C ALA A 139 -1.13 15.40 16.77
N LEU A 140 -0.97 14.21 16.19
CA LEU A 140 -1.90 13.72 15.16
C LEU A 140 -2.91 12.71 15.70
N ILE A 141 -2.63 11.99 16.78
CA ILE A 141 -3.54 11.01 17.40
C ILE A 141 -3.52 11.08 18.94
N GLY A 142 -2.47 11.61 19.58
CA GLY A 142 -2.26 11.45 21.02
C GLY A 142 -2.98 12.46 21.93
N GLN A 143 -2.57 12.44 23.20
CA GLN A 143 -3.17 13.24 24.26
C GLN A 143 -2.98 14.75 24.05
N LYS A 144 -4.07 15.50 24.21
CA LYS A 144 -4.22 16.92 23.86
C LYS A 144 -3.47 17.91 24.77
N ASP A 145 -2.76 17.42 25.78
CA ASP A 145 -2.25 18.26 26.87
C ASP A 145 -0.90 18.93 26.54
N SER A 146 -0.33 18.66 25.36
CA SER A 146 0.80 19.41 24.84
C SER A 146 0.71 19.49 23.32
N GLU A 147 0.44 20.67 22.76
CA GLU A 147 0.68 20.93 21.34
C GLU A 147 2.20 20.90 21.12
N PRO A 148 2.76 19.82 20.56
CA PRO A 148 4.19 19.79 20.31
C PRO A 148 4.45 20.78 19.17
N ASN A 149 5.46 21.63 19.30
CA ASN A 149 5.91 22.42 18.15
C ASN A 149 6.47 21.47 17.09
N ILE A 150 5.72 21.26 16.01
CA ILE A 150 6.03 20.31 14.95
C ILE A 150 6.14 21.03 13.63
N ASN A 151 7.24 20.79 12.94
CA ASN A 151 7.33 21.09 11.52
C ASN A 151 6.69 19.95 10.72
N CYS A 152 5.60 20.23 10.01
CA CYS A 152 4.93 19.25 9.14
C CYS A 152 5.88 18.61 8.12
N ASP A 153 6.90 19.36 7.68
CA ASP A 153 7.82 18.90 6.64
C ASP A 153 8.73 17.77 7.15
N ASP A 154 8.94 17.68 8.47
CA ASP A 154 9.71 16.60 9.09
C ASP A 154 8.98 15.24 8.98
N TYR A 155 7.67 15.22 8.69
CA TYR A 155 6.89 13.99 8.56
C TYR A 155 7.40 13.10 7.42
N ALA A 156 8.06 13.68 6.40
CA ALA A 156 8.70 12.94 5.33
C ALA A 156 9.76 11.93 5.85
N THR A 157 10.30 12.15 7.04
CA THR A 157 11.23 11.24 7.72
C THR A 157 10.54 9.97 8.26
N ILE A 158 9.24 10.05 8.53
CA ILE A 158 8.40 8.92 8.98
C ILE A 158 7.74 8.25 7.78
N ASP A 159 7.07 9.05 6.93
CA ASP A 159 6.49 8.58 5.67
C ASP A 159 6.71 9.62 4.56
N VAL A 160 7.61 9.27 3.64
CA VAL A 160 7.96 10.09 2.47
C VAL A 160 6.75 10.40 1.57
N ARG A 161 5.73 9.54 1.53
CA ARG A 161 4.55 9.74 0.67
C ARG A 161 3.60 10.75 1.25
N ILE A 162 3.36 10.68 2.56
CA ILE A 162 2.63 11.74 3.25
C ILE A 162 3.41 13.05 3.16
N GLY A 163 4.73 13.03 3.38
CA GLY A 163 5.58 14.21 3.17
C GLY A 163 5.39 14.85 1.79
N ALA A 164 5.36 14.05 0.72
CA ALA A 164 5.09 14.53 -0.63
C ALA A 164 3.68 15.12 -0.81
N ILE A 165 2.65 14.55 -0.16
CA ILE A 165 1.30 15.12 -0.16
C ILE A 165 1.30 16.48 0.56
N LEU A 166 1.92 16.57 1.73
CA LEU A 166 1.99 17.83 2.50
C LEU A 166 2.73 18.92 1.72
N GLN A 167 3.83 18.58 1.04
CA GLN A 167 4.53 19.51 0.15
C GLN A 167 3.64 19.97 -1.00
N ARG A 168 2.91 19.04 -1.64
CA ARG A 168 2.00 19.38 -2.74
C ARG A 168 0.86 20.31 -2.29
N LEU A 169 0.34 20.12 -1.07
CA LEU A 169 -0.68 21.01 -0.50
C LEU A 169 -0.15 22.43 -0.25
N GLN A 170 1.16 22.57 0.02
CA GLN A 170 1.81 23.87 0.12
C GLN A 170 2.01 24.54 -1.23
N ASP A 171 2.38 23.77 -2.25
CA ASP A 171 2.73 24.29 -3.58
C ASP A 171 1.51 24.54 -4.47
N ASP A 172 0.37 23.88 -4.20
CA ASP A 172 -0.85 23.94 -5.00
C ASP A 172 -2.06 24.36 -4.13
N PRO A 173 -2.36 25.66 -4.00
CA PRO A 173 -3.46 26.17 -3.18
C PRO A 173 -4.85 25.68 -3.62
N GLU A 174 -5.04 25.43 -4.93
CA GLU A 174 -6.30 24.88 -5.44
C GLU A 174 -6.52 23.45 -4.93
N LEU A 175 -5.46 22.63 -4.94
CA LEU A 175 -5.51 21.34 -4.29
C LEU A 175 -5.76 21.46 -2.79
N GLY A 176 -5.12 22.42 -2.12
CA GLY A 176 -5.35 22.73 -0.70
C GLY A 176 -6.83 22.97 -0.39
N ASN A 177 -7.54 23.75 -1.22
CA ASN A 177 -8.97 24.00 -1.06
C ASN A 177 -9.81 22.72 -1.22
N VAL A 178 -9.49 21.89 -2.21
CA VAL A 178 -10.22 20.63 -2.49
C VAL A 178 -9.96 19.60 -1.40
N MET A 179 -8.74 19.51 -0.89
CA MET A 179 -8.39 18.70 0.27
C MET A 179 -9.10 19.21 1.52
N GLY A 180 -9.16 20.52 1.74
CA GLY A 180 -9.91 21.11 2.86
C GLY A 180 -11.40 20.78 2.81
N GLU A 181 -12.03 20.84 1.63
CA GLU A 181 -13.41 20.38 1.41
C GLU A 181 -13.56 18.90 1.81
N PHE A 182 -12.69 18.04 1.30
CA PHE A 182 -12.70 16.60 1.62
C PHE A 182 -12.57 16.33 3.12
N LEU A 183 -11.59 16.94 3.80
CA LEU A 183 -11.32 16.71 5.22
C LEU A 183 -12.48 17.18 6.11
N ASN A 184 -13.12 18.30 5.76
CA ASN A 184 -14.29 18.79 6.48
C ASN A 184 -15.49 17.85 6.32
N HIS A 185 -15.77 17.39 5.10
CA HIS A 185 -16.83 16.41 4.87
C HIS A 185 -16.54 15.06 5.55
N TYR A 186 -15.28 14.64 5.58
CA TYR A 186 -14.88 13.43 6.30
C TYR A 186 -15.08 13.59 7.81
N ARG A 187 -14.71 14.75 8.38
CA ARG A 187 -14.96 15.03 9.80
C ARG A 187 -16.45 14.93 10.14
N ASP A 188 -17.32 15.53 9.33
CA ASP A 188 -18.78 15.43 9.50
C ASP A 188 -19.27 13.98 9.43
N PHE A 189 -18.78 13.21 8.45
CA PHE A 189 -19.14 11.81 8.27
C PHE A 189 -18.70 10.95 9.47
N TYR A 190 -17.45 11.11 9.92
CA TYR A 190 -16.91 10.40 11.07
C TYR A 190 -17.69 10.74 12.35
N GLN A 191 -18.00 12.01 12.59
CA GLN A 191 -18.79 12.42 13.75
C GLN A 191 -20.23 11.85 13.73
N LYS A 192 -20.83 11.71 12.54
CA LYS A 192 -22.19 11.15 12.39
C LYS A 192 -22.23 9.63 12.54
N THR A 193 -21.18 8.93 12.10
CA THR A 193 -21.23 7.46 11.90
C THR A 193 -20.23 6.67 12.73
N ASN A 194 -19.20 7.34 13.26
CA ASN A 194 -18.01 6.74 13.87
C ASN A 194 -17.20 5.82 12.93
N ILE A 195 -17.45 5.86 11.61
CA ILE A 195 -16.73 5.05 10.62
C ILE A 195 -15.46 5.76 10.17
N ILE A 196 -14.33 5.05 10.25
CA ILE A 196 -13.08 5.47 9.65
C ILE A 196 -13.11 5.04 8.18
N LEU A 197 -13.10 6.01 7.27
CA LEU A 197 -12.93 5.75 5.85
C LEU A 197 -11.53 5.22 5.59
N ASP A 198 -11.49 4.14 4.82
CA ASP A 198 -10.27 3.68 4.17
C ASP A 198 -9.91 4.69 3.08
N ALA A 199 -8.91 5.53 3.35
CA ALA A 199 -8.45 6.53 2.41
C ALA A 199 -7.47 5.96 1.37
N MET A 200 -7.01 4.73 1.56
CA MET A 200 -5.90 4.19 0.81
C MET A 200 -6.31 3.68 -0.56
N GLY A 201 -5.59 4.07 -1.62
CA GLY A 201 -5.83 3.57 -2.96
C GLY A 201 -6.82 4.39 -3.79
N PHE A 202 -6.58 4.40 -5.10
CA PHE A 202 -7.38 5.14 -6.08
C PHE A 202 -8.85 4.72 -6.17
N GLU A 203 -9.15 3.47 -5.80
CA GLU A 203 -10.52 2.91 -5.78
C GLU A 203 -11.36 3.44 -4.60
N ASN A 204 -10.69 3.96 -3.58
CA ASN A 204 -11.33 4.44 -2.36
C ASN A 204 -11.50 5.96 -2.40
N ILE A 205 -10.41 6.71 -2.51
CA ILE A 205 -10.45 8.19 -2.57
C ILE A 205 -9.47 8.69 -3.63
N LEU A 206 -10.01 9.28 -4.69
CA LEU A 206 -9.26 9.78 -5.84
C LEU A 206 -9.28 11.30 -5.88
N PHE A 207 -8.11 11.94 -5.82
CA PHE A 207 -7.95 13.35 -6.20
C PHE A 207 -7.46 13.42 -7.64
N PHE A 208 -8.08 14.25 -8.46
CA PHE A 208 -7.76 14.33 -9.89
C PHE A 208 -8.02 15.73 -10.45
N LYS A 209 -7.34 16.07 -11.53
CA LYS A 209 -7.74 17.20 -12.37
C LYS A 209 -8.74 16.73 -13.42
N ASP A 210 -9.84 17.46 -13.55
CA ASP A 210 -10.87 17.19 -14.54
C ASP A 210 -10.49 17.70 -15.95
N GLU A 211 -11.44 17.65 -16.90
CA GLU A 211 -11.24 18.11 -18.28
C GLU A 211 -10.94 19.63 -18.37
N LYS A 212 -11.25 20.40 -17.32
CA LYS A 212 -10.96 21.84 -17.21
C LYS A 212 -9.67 22.13 -16.45
N ASN A 213 -8.91 21.09 -16.09
CA ASN A 213 -7.68 21.20 -15.30
C ASN A 213 -7.92 21.72 -13.86
N GLU A 214 -9.14 21.59 -13.35
CA GLU A 214 -9.53 21.96 -11.99
C GLU A 214 -9.43 20.73 -11.06
N TRP A 215 -8.92 20.94 -9.84
CA TRP A 215 -8.86 19.87 -8.85
C TRP A 215 -10.26 19.45 -8.39
N GLN A 216 -10.47 18.14 -8.34
CA GLN A 216 -11.68 17.50 -7.85
C GLN A 216 -11.28 16.28 -7.01
N PHE A 217 -12.22 15.77 -6.23
CA PHE A 217 -12.10 14.45 -5.62
C PHE A 217 -13.35 13.60 -5.84
N LYS A 218 -13.17 12.28 -5.80
CA LYS A 218 -14.24 11.28 -5.89
C LYS A 218 -14.01 10.19 -4.84
N ILE A 219 -15.06 9.84 -4.12
CA ILE A 219 -15.08 8.74 -3.14
C ILE A 219 -15.73 7.53 -3.78
N GLY A 220 -14.99 6.43 -3.85
CA GLY A 220 -15.46 5.11 -4.24
C GLY A 220 -15.73 4.23 -3.03
N SER A 221 -15.09 3.07 -2.97
CA SER A 221 -15.39 2.02 -1.98
C SER A 221 -14.66 2.19 -0.64
N ALA A 222 -14.74 3.38 -0.05
CA ALA A 222 -13.98 3.77 1.15
C ALA A 222 -14.57 3.26 2.48
N ILE A 223 -15.79 2.71 2.51
CA ILE A 223 -16.38 2.15 3.74
C ILE A 223 -15.91 0.70 3.90
N LYS A 224 -15.21 0.43 5.00
CA LYS A 224 -14.80 -0.91 5.43
C LYS A 224 -15.44 -1.23 6.80
N HIS A 225 -14.81 -2.11 7.58
CA HIS A 225 -15.26 -2.48 8.92
C HIS A 225 -14.72 -1.55 10.03
N ASP A 226 -13.84 -0.61 9.67
CA ASP A 226 -13.12 0.19 10.67
C ASP A 226 -14.01 1.26 11.31
N THR A 227 -14.18 1.17 12.62
CA THR A 227 -14.88 2.17 13.45
C THR A 227 -13.94 2.77 14.50
N GLY A 228 -14.17 4.04 14.83
CA GLY A 228 -13.37 4.74 15.83
C GLY A 228 -13.54 4.18 17.23
N GLN A 229 -14.75 3.76 17.59
CA GLN A 229 -15.03 3.13 18.89
C GLN A 229 -14.26 1.83 19.07
N TYR A 230 -14.25 0.95 18.05
CA TYR A 230 -13.49 -0.29 18.12
C TYR A 230 -11.98 -0.02 18.19
N THR A 231 -11.48 0.89 17.34
CA THR A 231 -10.07 1.30 17.35
C THR A 231 -9.65 1.84 18.72
N GLN A 232 -10.45 2.71 19.33
CA GLN A 232 -10.15 3.23 20.67
C GLN A 232 -10.15 2.12 21.73
N GLN A 233 -11.14 1.21 21.71
CA GLN A 233 -11.20 0.09 22.65
C GLN A 233 -9.99 -0.84 22.53
N LEU A 234 -9.52 -1.07 21.30
CA LEU A 234 -8.32 -1.85 21.02
C LEU A 234 -7.08 -1.16 21.61
N PHE A 235 -6.93 0.15 21.41
CA PHE A 235 -5.81 0.93 21.93
C PHE A 235 -5.84 1.02 23.46
N ASP A 236 -7.01 1.21 24.08
CA ASP A 236 -7.17 1.16 25.53
C ASP A 236 -6.78 -0.20 26.11
N SER A 237 -7.13 -1.28 25.41
CA SER A 237 -6.77 -2.65 25.84
C SER A 237 -5.26 -2.85 25.79
N LEU A 238 -4.59 -2.40 24.73
CA LEU A 238 -3.13 -2.43 24.63
C LEU A 238 -2.48 -1.59 25.73
N HIS A 239 -2.94 -0.36 25.93
CA HIS A 239 -2.40 0.56 26.92
C HIS A 239 -2.53 0.04 28.36
N THR A 240 -3.66 -0.61 28.67
CA THR A 240 -3.92 -1.20 29.99
C THR A 240 -3.28 -2.58 30.19
N GLY A 241 -2.54 -3.08 29.19
CA GLY A 241 -1.87 -4.38 29.25
C GLY A 241 -2.83 -5.58 29.18
N LYS A 242 -4.06 -5.39 28.70
CA LYS A 242 -4.97 -6.51 28.40
C LYS A 242 -4.45 -7.28 27.20
N GLU A 243 -4.64 -8.60 27.23
CA GLU A 243 -4.26 -9.46 26.11
C GLU A 243 -5.10 -9.13 24.87
N VAL A 244 -4.41 -8.90 23.75
CA VAL A 244 -5.00 -8.65 22.44
C VAL A 244 -4.49 -9.70 21.49
N ASP A 245 -5.40 -10.47 20.91
CA ASP A 245 -5.05 -11.44 19.87
C ASP A 245 -4.71 -10.71 18.57
N LEU A 246 -3.41 -10.56 18.30
CA LEU A 246 -2.87 -9.99 17.06
C LEU A 246 -2.84 -10.97 15.89
N THR A 247 -3.29 -12.22 16.09
CA THR A 247 -3.54 -13.17 15.00
C THR A 247 -4.95 -13.03 14.43
N ASN A 248 -5.86 -12.40 15.18
CA ASN A 248 -7.17 -12.02 14.69
C ASN A 248 -7.05 -10.93 13.62
N PHE A 249 -7.63 -11.20 12.44
CA PHE A 249 -7.59 -10.31 11.28
C PHE A 249 -8.12 -8.89 11.56
N VAL A 250 -9.22 -8.77 12.30
CA VAL A 250 -9.85 -7.46 12.60
C VAL A 250 -8.95 -6.66 13.53
N ASN A 251 -8.46 -7.27 14.60
CA ASN A 251 -7.51 -6.61 15.52
C ASN A 251 -6.26 -6.14 14.80
N PHE A 252 -5.66 -7.02 13.99
CA PHE A 252 -4.46 -6.69 13.23
C PHE A 252 -4.72 -5.54 12.25
N THR A 253 -5.81 -5.60 11.48
CA THR A 253 -6.14 -4.57 10.48
C THR A 253 -6.35 -3.21 11.14
N HIS A 254 -7.11 -3.14 12.23
CA HIS A 254 -7.30 -1.90 12.97
C HIS A 254 -5.98 -1.35 13.51
N LEU A 255 -5.15 -2.21 14.09
CA LEU A 255 -3.87 -1.80 14.65
C LEU A 255 -2.86 -1.35 13.60
N TYR A 256 -2.87 -1.98 12.44
CA TYR A 256 -1.92 -1.75 11.36
C TYR A 256 -2.32 -0.53 10.50
N TYR A 257 -3.59 -0.41 10.12
CA TYR A 257 -4.04 0.61 9.17
C TYR A 257 -4.69 1.83 9.81
N SER A 258 -5.43 1.69 10.93
CA SER A 258 -6.14 2.84 11.51
C SER A 258 -5.20 3.97 11.95
N PRO A 259 -4.07 3.73 12.67
CA PRO A 259 -3.15 4.81 13.02
C PRO A 259 -2.61 5.55 11.79
N ALA A 260 -2.31 4.79 10.73
CA ALA A 260 -1.74 5.35 9.51
C ALA A 260 -2.78 6.24 8.78
N ASN A 261 -4.02 5.75 8.65
CA ASN A 261 -5.13 6.49 8.07
C ASN A 261 -5.44 7.77 8.86
N ILE A 262 -5.56 7.66 10.18
CA ILE A 262 -5.87 8.81 11.06
C ILE A 262 -4.76 9.86 10.97
N ARG A 263 -3.48 9.46 11.06
CA ARG A 263 -2.35 10.41 10.94
C ARG A 263 -2.32 11.10 9.60
N ALA A 264 -2.52 10.37 8.51
CA ALA A 264 -2.46 10.95 7.17
C ALA A 264 -3.48 12.09 7.00
N VAL A 265 -4.74 11.86 7.41
CA VAL A 265 -5.78 12.88 7.29
C VAL A 265 -5.60 14.02 8.29
N ASN A 266 -5.17 13.73 9.52
CA ASN A 266 -4.91 14.76 10.52
C ASN A 266 -3.65 15.59 10.19
N ALA A 267 -2.64 15.01 9.55
CA ALA A 267 -1.46 15.74 9.07
C ALA A 267 -1.83 16.70 7.94
N CYS A 268 -2.69 16.27 7.01
CA CYS A 268 -3.23 17.16 5.98
C CYS A 268 -4.08 18.27 6.59
N ALA A 269 -4.92 17.96 7.58
CA ALA A 269 -5.72 18.97 8.29
C ALA A 269 -4.82 20.00 8.98
N MET A 270 -3.79 19.54 9.70
CA MET A 270 -2.80 20.40 10.37
C MET A 270 -2.06 21.30 9.38
N LYS A 271 -1.60 20.77 8.24
CA LYS A 271 -0.92 21.56 7.19
C LYS A 271 -1.81 22.65 6.60
N LEU A 272 -3.12 22.41 6.55
CA LEU A 272 -4.12 23.36 6.05
C LEU A 272 -4.70 24.28 7.15
N GLY A 273 -4.25 24.17 8.40
CA GLY A 273 -4.77 24.95 9.52
C GLY A 273 -6.22 24.59 9.91
N LEU A 274 -6.63 23.33 9.69
CA LEU A 274 -7.95 22.80 10.01
C LEU A 274 -7.91 21.96 11.29
N ASP A 275 -9.04 21.85 11.97
CA ASP A 275 -9.22 20.90 13.08
C ASP A 275 -8.94 19.45 12.63
N ALA A 276 -8.47 18.61 13.56
CA ALA A 276 -8.33 17.18 13.31
C ALA A 276 -9.65 16.56 12.79
N VAL A 277 -9.53 15.65 11.83
CA VAL A 277 -10.67 14.91 11.25
C VAL A 277 -11.19 13.89 12.27
N ILE A 278 -10.28 13.15 12.90
CA ILE A 278 -10.57 12.17 13.94
C ILE A 278 -9.79 12.59 15.19
N LYS A 279 -10.49 12.88 16.30
CA LYS A 279 -9.92 13.58 17.48
C LYS A 279 -10.17 12.91 18.82
N ASP A 280 -10.89 11.80 18.80
CA ASP A 280 -11.38 11.03 19.95
C ASP A 280 -10.69 9.66 20.06
N ILE A 281 -9.81 9.32 19.10
CA ILE A 281 -8.93 8.16 19.15
C ILE A 281 -7.57 8.58 19.66
N THR A 282 -7.00 7.82 20.59
CA THR A 282 -5.70 8.08 21.23
C THR A 282 -4.84 6.82 21.32
N ILE A 283 -3.53 6.97 21.10
CA ILE A 283 -2.54 5.89 21.24
C ILE A 283 -1.20 6.46 21.70
N ASP A 284 -0.46 5.74 22.56
CA ASP A 284 0.92 6.08 22.92
C ASP A 284 1.89 5.48 21.89
N ALA A 285 2.91 6.25 21.50
CA ALA A 285 3.99 5.77 20.64
C ALA A 285 4.72 4.55 21.25
N LYS A 286 4.74 4.43 22.58
CA LYS A 286 5.28 3.26 23.29
C LYS A 286 4.49 1.99 23.00
N ASP A 287 3.17 2.08 22.89
CA ASP A 287 2.31 0.94 22.61
C ASP A 287 2.55 0.44 21.18
N LEU A 288 2.58 1.36 20.21
CA LEU A 288 2.98 1.06 18.82
C LEU A 288 4.39 0.45 18.73
N PHE A 289 5.33 1.00 19.49
CA PHE A 289 6.68 0.44 19.54
C PHE A 289 6.68 -0.98 20.10
N ALA A 290 5.99 -1.25 21.21
CA ALA A 290 5.89 -2.58 21.80
C ALA A 290 5.31 -3.60 20.81
N ILE A 291 4.27 -3.20 20.07
CA ILE A 291 3.60 -4.04 19.06
C ILE A 291 4.52 -4.30 17.87
N SER A 292 5.25 -3.28 17.38
CA SER A 292 6.21 -3.46 16.28
C SER A 292 7.26 -4.54 16.59
N GLN A 293 7.59 -4.73 17.88
CA GLN A 293 8.53 -5.77 18.31
C GLN A 293 7.90 -7.17 18.41
N GLN A 294 6.57 -7.25 18.48
CA GLN A 294 5.79 -8.50 18.52
C GLN A 294 5.40 -9.01 17.12
N LEU A 295 5.65 -8.22 16.06
CA LEU A 295 5.46 -8.66 14.69
C LEU A 295 6.29 -9.92 14.37
N PRO A 296 5.83 -10.77 13.43
CA PRO A 296 6.59 -11.92 12.96
C PRO A 296 8.01 -11.54 12.56
N LEU A 297 8.97 -12.44 12.83
CA LEU A 297 10.38 -12.17 12.56
C LEU A 297 10.65 -11.87 11.08
N ALA A 298 9.97 -12.55 10.16
CA ALA A 298 10.12 -12.29 8.74
C ALA A 298 9.61 -10.89 8.34
N GLU A 299 8.50 -10.43 8.91
CA GLU A 299 7.99 -9.07 8.68
C GLU A 299 8.93 -8.01 9.26
N ARG A 300 9.49 -8.25 10.45
CA ARG A 300 10.51 -7.37 11.05
C ARG A 300 11.76 -7.29 10.17
N MET A 301 12.22 -8.41 9.62
CA MET A 301 13.33 -8.43 8.65
C MET A 301 12.98 -7.64 7.38
N LEU A 302 11.76 -7.78 6.86
CA LEU A 302 11.32 -7.03 5.68
C LEU A 302 11.35 -5.52 5.89
N SER A 303 10.94 -5.03 7.07
CA SER A 303 11.09 -3.62 7.41
C SER A 303 12.55 -3.18 7.28
N TYR A 304 13.50 -3.87 7.92
CA TYR A 304 14.92 -3.52 7.80
C TYR A 304 15.43 -3.58 6.35
N ALA A 305 15.00 -4.58 5.57
CA ALA A 305 15.37 -4.73 4.18
C ALA A 305 14.87 -3.57 3.29
N ARG A 306 13.62 -3.10 3.49
CA ARG A 306 13.04 -1.95 2.77
C ARG A 306 13.86 -0.67 2.94
N HIS A 307 14.54 -0.53 4.08
CA HIS A 307 15.39 0.62 4.38
C HIS A 307 16.89 0.36 4.19
N GLY A 308 17.26 -0.78 3.58
CA GLY A 308 18.64 -1.11 3.23
C GLY A 308 19.51 -1.58 4.41
N ASP A 309 18.94 -1.85 5.57
CA ASP A 309 19.66 -2.34 6.75
C ASP A 309 19.80 -3.88 6.73
N PHE A 310 20.50 -4.38 5.71
CA PHE A 310 20.73 -5.82 5.51
C PHE A 310 21.61 -6.44 6.60
N GLN A 311 22.45 -5.65 7.29
CA GLN A 311 23.18 -6.11 8.46
C GLN A 311 22.23 -6.52 9.59
N LYS A 312 21.17 -5.75 9.81
CA LYS A 312 20.15 -6.08 10.79
C LYS A 312 19.29 -7.26 10.36
N VAL A 313 18.98 -7.38 9.07
CA VAL A 313 18.34 -8.58 8.49
C VAL A 313 19.17 -9.82 8.80
N ASP A 314 20.46 -9.83 8.46
CA ASP A 314 21.36 -10.95 8.71
C ASP A 314 21.46 -11.27 10.21
N LYS A 315 21.52 -10.26 11.07
CA LYS A 315 21.56 -10.45 12.53
C LYS A 315 20.30 -11.12 13.06
N ILE A 316 19.11 -10.75 12.56
CA ILE A 316 17.85 -11.38 12.95
C ILE A 316 17.81 -12.82 12.42
N LEU A 317 18.12 -13.00 11.13
CA LEU A 317 18.12 -14.29 10.46
C LEU A 317 19.04 -15.29 11.16
N GLN A 318 20.29 -14.93 11.46
CA GLN A 318 21.25 -15.82 12.11
C GLN A 318 20.84 -16.18 13.54
N LYS A 319 20.31 -15.21 14.28
CA LYS A 319 19.92 -15.41 15.68
C LYS A 319 18.70 -16.33 15.82
N HIS A 320 17.75 -16.23 14.88
CA HIS A 320 16.44 -16.86 14.99
C HIS A 320 16.18 -17.90 13.89
N LYS A 321 17.20 -18.36 13.15
CA LYS A 321 17.06 -19.29 12.02
C LYS A 321 16.25 -20.55 12.35
N ASP A 322 16.34 -21.03 13.60
CA ASP A 322 15.68 -22.26 14.05
C ASP A 322 14.22 -22.03 14.48
N GLU A 323 13.79 -20.76 14.62
CA GLU A 323 12.42 -20.34 14.91
C GLU A 323 11.64 -19.98 13.62
N LEU A 324 12.36 -19.65 12.55
CA LEU A 324 11.79 -19.22 11.28
C LEU A 324 11.21 -20.39 10.48
N HIS A 325 10.08 -20.15 9.85
CA HIS A 325 9.37 -21.14 9.05
C HIS A 325 8.48 -20.45 8.01
N PHE A 326 8.10 -21.17 6.96
CA PHE A 326 7.04 -20.76 6.04
C PHE A 326 5.70 -21.14 6.66
N ASN A 327 4.92 -20.16 7.09
CA ASN A 327 3.53 -20.31 7.55
C ASN A 327 2.62 -19.27 6.88
N LEU A 328 1.32 -19.37 7.11
CA LEU A 328 0.32 -18.47 6.52
C LEU A 328 0.54 -16.99 6.87
N ARG A 329 1.03 -16.72 8.09
CA ARG A 329 1.16 -15.36 8.65
C ARG A 329 2.23 -14.55 7.95
N ASP A 330 3.39 -15.13 7.65
CA ASP A 330 4.58 -14.37 7.22
C ASP A 330 5.39 -14.98 6.06
N CYS A 331 4.91 -16.05 5.40
CA CYS A 331 5.62 -16.64 4.25
C CYS A 331 5.87 -15.66 3.09
N TRP A 332 5.02 -14.66 2.94
CA TRP A 332 5.09 -13.65 1.90
C TRP A 332 6.27 -12.68 2.08
N ALA A 333 6.79 -12.52 3.30
CA ALA A 333 7.87 -11.57 3.57
C ALA A 333 9.21 -12.02 2.97
N TYR A 334 9.46 -13.33 2.92
CA TYR A 334 10.73 -13.90 2.44
C TYR A 334 11.08 -13.57 0.98
N PRO A 335 10.19 -13.77 -0.01
CA PRO A 335 10.46 -13.36 -1.38
C PRO A 335 10.55 -11.82 -1.52
N LEU A 336 9.80 -11.04 -0.74
CA LEU A 336 9.89 -9.58 -0.79
C LEU A 336 11.24 -9.06 -0.25
N ILE A 337 11.79 -9.68 0.79
CA ILE A 337 13.15 -9.35 1.26
C ILE A 337 14.16 -9.59 0.14
N THR A 338 14.01 -10.68 -0.63
CA THR A 338 14.87 -10.96 -1.80
C THR A 338 14.78 -9.84 -2.83
N ASP A 339 13.56 -9.37 -3.13
CA ASP A 339 13.36 -8.26 -4.05
C ASP A 339 14.03 -6.98 -3.55
N GLU A 340 14.01 -6.70 -2.24
CA GLU A 340 14.73 -5.55 -1.68
C GLU A 340 16.26 -5.68 -1.78
N TYR A 341 16.84 -6.87 -1.58
CA TYR A 341 18.28 -7.09 -1.85
C TYR A 341 18.63 -6.75 -3.31
N ILE A 342 17.80 -7.17 -4.27
CA ILE A 342 18.00 -6.92 -5.70
C ILE A 342 17.84 -5.43 -6.02
N LYS A 343 16.73 -4.83 -5.57
CA LYS A 343 16.38 -3.43 -5.80
C LYS A 343 17.44 -2.47 -5.25
N GLN A 344 18.03 -2.81 -4.10
CA GLN A 344 19.07 -1.99 -3.47
C GLN A 344 20.50 -2.38 -3.89
N GLY A 345 20.65 -3.21 -4.94
CA GLY A 345 21.95 -3.50 -5.53
C GLY A 345 22.94 -4.18 -4.58
N GLN A 346 22.46 -4.99 -3.64
CA GLN A 346 23.34 -5.66 -2.68
C GLN A 346 24.29 -6.66 -3.37
N PRO A 347 25.50 -6.88 -2.81
CA PRO A 347 26.46 -7.81 -3.39
C PRO A 347 25.85 -9.21 -3.57
N PRO A 348 26.14 -9.91 -4.70
CA PRO A 348 25.59 -11.26 -4.95
C PRO A 348 25.89 -12.26 -3.83
N GLY A 349 27.02 -12.11 -3.14
CA GLY A 349 27.36 -12.96 -1.98
C GLY A 349 26.41 -12.78 -0.79
N ALA A 350 25.95 -11.55 -0.53
CA ALA A 350 25.01 -11.26 0.56
C ALA A 350 23.62 -11.84 0.26
N LEU A 351 23.13 -11.62 -0.97
CA LEU A 351 21.87 -12.21 -1.42
C LEU A 351 21.93 -13.75 -1.44
N LYS A 352 23.06 -14.33 -1.88
CA LYS A 352 23.28 -15.78 -1.84
C LYS A 352 23.14 -16.34 -0.42
N ASN A 353 23.79 -15.71 0.55
CA ASN A 353 23.74 -16.14 1.94
C ASN A 353 22.31 -16.16 2.48
N TYR A 354 21.55 -15.08 2.24
CA TYR A 354 20.14 -15.01 2.59
C TYR A 354 19.32 -16.15 1.95
N LEU A 355 19.43 -16.32 0.63
CA LEU A 355 18.70 -17.35 -0.11
C LEU A 355 19.06 -18.78 0.31
N ASP A 356 20.34 -19.05 0.60
CA ASP A 356 20.81 -20.36 1.04
C ASP A 356 20.22 -20.77 2.40
N ILE A 357 20.00 -19.79 3.29
CA ILE A 357 19.38 -20.03 4.61
C ILE A 357 17.87 -20.17 4.45
N VAL A 358 17.22 -19.16 3.87
CA VAL A 358 15.76 -19.07 3.85
C VAL A 358 15.15 -20.19 2.99
N SER A 359 15.84 -20.65 1.94
CA SER A 359 15.38 -21.76 1.12
C SER A 359 15.21 -23.09 1.87
N ARG A 360 15.91 -23.25 3.00
CA ARG A 360 15.93 -24.47 3.81
C ARG A 360 14.95 -24.43 4.97
N LEU A 361 14.23 -23.31 5.16
CA LEU A 361 13.29 -23.20 6.27
C LEU A 361 12.16 -24.23 6.16
N PRO A 362 11.71 -24.77 7.31
CA PRO A 362 10.59 -25.69 7.35
C PRO A 362 9.29 -25.01 6.90
N VAL A 363 8.32 -25.81 6.46
CA VAL A 363 7.01 -25.35 6.00
C VAL A 363 5.95 -25.90 6.94
N VAL A 364 5.09 -25.02 7.44
CA VAL A 364 3.93 -25.36 8.26
C VAL A 364 2.69 -25.04 7.44
N LEU A 365 1.95 -26.07 7.07
CA LEU A 365 0.75 -25.95 6.24
C LEU A 365 -0.51 -26.01 7.11
N PRO A 366 -1.50 -25.12 6.89
CA PRO A 366 -2.82 -25.24 7.49
C PRO A 366 -3.65 -26.31 6.79
N ASP A 367 -4.76 -26.72 7.42
CA ASP A 367 -5.71 -27.69 6.84
C ASP A 367 -6.45 -27.13 5.61
N ASN A 368 -6.57 -25.80 5.50
CA ASN A 368 -7.18 -25.15 4.35
C ASN A 368 -6.29 -25.28 3.10
N ASN A 369 -6.81 -25.91 2.05
CA ASN A 369 -6.09 -26.19 0.81
C ASN A 369 -5.63 -24.93 0.06
N ASP A 370 -6.43 -23.86 0.05
CA ASP A 370 -6.09 -22.62 -0.64
C ASP A 370 -5.00 -21.85 0.11
N ASP A 371 -5.09 -21.80 1.44
CA ASP A 371 -4.05 -21.22 2.30
C ASP A 371 -2.74 -22.02 2.21
N ALA A 372 -2.82 -23.35 2.23
CA ALA A 372 -1.67 -24.23 2.03
C ALA A 372 -1.01 -24.00 0.66
N ARG A 373 -1.82 -23.83 -0.40
CA ARG A 373 -1.33 -23.48 -1.74
C ARG A 373 -0.62 -22.13 -1.75
N SER A 374 -1.15 -21.12 -1.06
CA SER A 374 -0.53 -19.80 -0.95
C SER A 374 0.86 -19.86 -0.31
N ILE A 375 1.03 -20.63 0.76
CA ILE A 375 2.34 -20.83 1.41
C ILE A 375 3.31 -21.54 0.46
N GLN A 376 2.85 -22.59 -0.22
CA GLN A 376 3.67 -23.30 -1.21
C GLN A 376 4.11 -22.40 -2.35
N ASN A 377 3.22 -21.54 -2.86
CA ASN A 377 3.54 -20.57 -3.90
C ASN A 377 4.64 -19.61 -3.45
N CYS A 378 4.56 -19.05 -2.23
CA CYS A 378 5.64 -18.21 -1.70
C CYS A 378 6.99 -18.93 -1.66
N LYS A 379 7.00 -20.21 -1.24
CA LYS A 379 8.23 -21.02 -1.24
C LYS A 379 8.76 -21.28 -2.65
N LEU A 380 7.88 -21.58 -3.60
CA LEU A 380 8.25 -21.77 -5.01
C LEU A 380 8.84 -20.49 -5.61
N THR A 381 8.23 -19.32 -5.35
CA THR A 381 8.77 -18.03 -5.78
C THR A 381 10.19 -17.82 -5.26
N LEU A 382 10.45 -18.10 -3.97
CA LEU A 382 11.79 -17.98 -3.41
C LEU A 382 12.78 -18.97 -4.07
N MET A 383 12.35 -20.21 -4.34
CA MET A 383 13.19 -21.21 -5.02
C MET A 383 13.54 -20.77 -6.44
N ASP A 384 12.59 -20.15 -7.13
CA ASP A 384 12.79 -19.62 -8.48
C ASP A 384 13.77 -18.45 -8.49
N GLN A 385 13.61 -17.50 -7.56
CA GLN A 385 14.57 -16.41 -7.36
C GLN A 385 15.97 -16.96 -7.08
N LYS A 386 16.10 -17.97 -6.21
CA LYS A 386 17.38 -18.65 -5.94
C LYS A 386 17.99 -19.28 -7.17
N ARG A 387 17.22 -20.04 -7.94
CA ARG A 387 17.68 -20.69 -9.17
C ARG A 387 18.13 -19.67 -10.21
N ILE A 388 17.42 -18.54 -10.35
CA ILE A 388 17.81 -17.45 -11.24
C ILE A 388 19.11 -16.81 -10.76
N HIS A 389 19.23 -16.53 -9.46
CA HIS A 389 20.43 -15.96 -8.87
C HIS A 389 21.65 -16.86 -9.08
N ASP A 390 21.55 -18.14 -8.74
CA ASP A 390 22.65 -19.11 -8.88
C ASP A 390 23.11 -19.23 -10.34
N LYS A 391 22.16 -19.24 -11.30
CA LYS A 391 22.47 -19.21 -12.74
C LYS A 391 23.16 -17.92 -13.19
N LYS A 392 22.84 -16.76 -12.60
CA LYS A 392 23.48 -15.47 -12.94
C LYS A 392 24.89 -15.35 -12.34
N VAL A 393 25.13 -15.95 -11.18
CA VAL A 393 26.42 -15.89 -10.48
C VAL A 393 27.43 -16.94 -11.00
N MET A 394 26.96 -18.10 -11.49
CA MET A 394 27.84 -19.13 -12.06
C MET A 394 28.75 -18.61 -13.19
N PRO A 395 28.27 -17.85 -14.20
CA PRO A 395 29.11 -17.24 -15.21
C PRO A 395 30.14 -16.26 -14.62
N HIS A 396 29.77 -15.45 -13.63
CA HIS A 396 30.71 -14.49 -13.03
C HIS A 396 31.84 -15.16 -12.27
N ASN A 397 31.58 -16.29 -11.59
CA ASN A 397 32.62 -17.06 -10.92
C ASN A 397 33.50 -17.83 -11.92
N GLU A 398 32.94 -18.32 -13.03
CA GLU A 398 33.71 -18.93 -14.12
C GLU A 398 34.62 -17.91 -14.83
N PHE A 399 34.13 -16.70 -15.11
CA PHE A 399 34.95 -15.62 -15.69
C PHE A 399 36.00 -15.07 -14.70
N ALA A 400 35.67 -14.94 -13.41
CA ALA A 400 36.64 -14.48 -12.40
C ALA A 400 37.75 -15.51 -12.15
N THR A 401 37.43 -16.81 -12.18
CA THR A 401 38.43 -17.89 -12.05
C THR A 401 39.27 -18.11 -13.31
N VAL A 402 38.73 -17.81 -14.50
CA VAL A 402 39.50 -17.79 -15.75
C VAL A 402 40.43 -16.57 -15.83
N SER A 403 39.98 -15.39 -15.36
CA SER A 403 40.81 -14.19 -15.28
C SER A 403 41.91 -14.30 -14.22
N SER A 404 41.65 -14.90 -13.06
CA SER A 404 42.69 -15.12 -12.03
C SER A 404 43.64 -16.28 -12.33
N ARG A 405 43.33 -17.13 -13.33
CA ARG A 405 44.25 -18.14 -13.89
C ARG A 405 45.03 -17.64 -15.10
N SER A 406 44.75 -16.44 -15.57
CA SER A 406 45.53 -15.78 -16.59
C SER A 406 46.76 -15.10 -15.96
N LYS A 407 47.75 -15.91 -15.62
CA LYS A 407 49.15 -15.43 -15.61
C LYS A 407 49.54 -15.19 -17.07
N PHE A 408 49.16 -14.06 -17.64
CA PHE A 408 49.86 -13.52 -18.80
C PHE A 408 51.08 -12.74 -18.31
N ASP A 409 52.12 -13.50 -17.94
CA ASP A 409 53.50 -13.04 -17.80
C ASP A 409 54.10 -12.79 -19.19
N PHE A 410 53.56 -11.82 -19.95
CA PHE A 410 54.11 -11.49 -21.26
C PHE A 410 54.04 -10.00 -21.59
N TRP A 411 54.73 -9.19 -20.76
CA TRP A 411 55.59 -8.08 -21.19
C TRP A 411 56.00 -7.24 -19.98
N SER A 412 57.08 -7.66 -19.31
CA SER A 412 57.85 -6.79 -18.42
C SER A 412 59.34 -7.03 -18.58
N SER A 413 59.86 -6.55 -19.71
CA SER A 413 61.26 -6.21 -19.98
C SER A 413 61.19 -5.47 -21.30
N SER A 414 61.51 -4.19 -21.48
CA SER A 414 62.35 -3.21 -20.80
C SER A 414 61.91 -1.88 -21.43
N THR A 415 61.82 -0.75 -20.73
CA THR A 415 62.89 0.26 -20.69
C THR A 415 62.42 1.37 -19.76
N SER A 416 63.26 1.74 -18.80
CA SER A 416 63.11 2.95 -17.99
C SER A 416 63.28 4.19 -18.87
N MET A 417 62.42 5.19 -18.75
CA MET A 417 62.86 6.59 -18.55
C MET A 417 61.70 7.57 -18.31
N LYS A 418 61.86 8.31 -17.21
CA LYS A 418 61.53 9.74 -16.99
C LYS A 418 60.08 10.21 -16.90
N GLN A 419 59.69 10.47 -15.65
CA GLN A 419 59.15 11.75 -15.14
C GLN A 419 59.10 12.92 -16.15
N GLN A 420 57.91 13.51 -16.33
CA GLN A 420 57.70 14.94 -16.06
C GLN A 420 56.21 15.33 -15.99
N SER A 421 55.94 16.21 -15.02
CA SER A 421 54.73 16.95 -14.67
C SER A 421 54.34 18.04 -15.67
N LEU A 422 53.06 18.44 -15.66
CA LEU A 422 52.46 19.79 -15.86
C LEU A 422 50.95 19.57 -16.13
N GLN A 423 49.99 19.88 -15.25
CA GLN A 423 49.48 21.19 -14.81
C GLN A 423 49.30 22.23 -15.93
N GLU A 424 48.04 22.48 -16.29
CA GLU A 424 47.31 23.78 -16.39
C GLU A 424 46.04 23.55 -17.23
N GLU A 425 44.85 23.73 -16.66
CA GLU A 425 44.01 24.95 -16.81
C GLU A 425 43.80 25.31 -18.30
N THR A 426 42.57 25.39 -18.83
CA THR A 426 41.74 26.57 -18.61
C THR A 426 40.32 26.35 -19.17
N THR A 427 39.38 26.95 -18.43
CA THR A 427 37.95 27.26 -18.59
C THR A 427 37.30 27.45 -19.97
N CYS A 428 35.98 27.22 -19.94
CA CYS A 428 34.88 28.15 -20.30
C CYS A 428 33.97 27.79 -21.50
N ASN A 429 32.71 27.50 -21.15
CA ASN A 429 31.48 28.14 -21.65
C ASN A 429 31.24 28.24 -23.17
N ASN A 430 30.16 27.61 -23.68
CA ASN A 430 28.84 28.25 -23.75
C ASN A 430 27.75 27.39 -24.44
N GLU A 431 26.52 27.60 -23.96
CA GLU A 431 25.23 27.73 -24.68
C GLU A 431 24.76 26.57 -25.60
N GLU A 432 23.70 25.88 -25.15
CA GLU A 432 22.31 25.99 -25.66
C GLU A 432 22.10 25.44 -27.08
N GLN A 433 21.40 24.31 -27.18
CA GLN A 433 20.15 24.25 -27.94
C GLN A 433 19.36 22.98 -27.63
N ARG A 434 18.06 23.21 -27.38
CA ARG A 434 16.99 22.22 -27.23
C ARG A 434 16.79 21.43 -28.54
N GLN A 435 16.54 20.14 -28.41
CA GLN A 435 15.45 19.38 -29.06
C GLN A 435 15.42 18.00 -28.38
N GLU A 436 14.42 17.76 -27.54
CA GLU A 436 13.24 16.97 -27.90
C GLU A 436 13.60 15.64 -28.56
N GLU A 437 13.69 14.58 -27.75
CA GLU A 437 13.16 13.28 -28.13
C GLU A 437 12.74 12.51 -26.88
N GLY A 438 11.44 12.25 -26.82
CA GLY A 438 10.79 11.56 -25.73
C GLY A 438 11.26 10.11 -25.64
N THR A 439 11.69 9.73 -24.45
CA THR A 439 11.70 8.34 -24.03
C THR A 439 10.66 8.19 -22.93
N SER A 440 9.50 7.69 -23.34
CA SER A 440 8.43 7.21 -22.48
C SER A 440 8.99 6.15 -21.53
N MET A 441 9.11 6.51 -20.24
CA MET A 441 9.27 5.52 -19.18
C MET A 441 7.98 4.68 -19.12
N PRO A 442 8.07 3.34 -19.09
CA PRO A 442 6.89 2.50 -18.95
C PRO A 442 6.24 2.76 -17.59
N THR A 443 4.96 3.12 -17.64
CA THR A 443 4.06 3.23 -16.49
C THR A 443 3.92 1.86 -15.84
N ALA A 444 4.90 1.49 -15.00
CA ALA A 444 4.76 0.35 -14.11
C ALA A 444 3.66 0.69 -13.12
N PHE A 445 2.51 0.01 -13.25
CA PHE A 445 1.51 -0.04 -12.20
C PHE A 445 2.20 -0.61 -10.94
N LEU A 446 2.60 0.28 -10.05
CA LEU A 446 2.93 -0.07 -8.67
C LEU A 446 1.61 -0.47 -8.00
N THR A 447 1.18 -1.71 -8.23
CA THR A 447 0.30 -2.42 -7.33
C THR A 447 1.07 -2.62 -6.04
N THR A 448 0.56 -2.05 -4.95
CA THR A 448 0.89 -2.53 -3.61
C THR A 448 0.78 -4.06 -3.61
N PRO A 449 1.75 -4.80 -3.02
CA PRO A 449 1.61 -6.25 -2.91
C PRO A 449 0.30 -6.54 -2.17
N LYS A 450 -0.65 -7.19 -2.85
CA LYS A 450 -1.85 -7.72 -2.19
C LYS A 450 -1.39 -8.71 -1.14
N LEU A 451 -1.82 -8.51 0.10
CA LEU A 451 -1.52 -9.46 1.17
C LEU A 451 -2.27 -10.78 0.86
N PRO A 452 -1.72 -11.96 1.19
CA PRO A 452 -2.29 -13.25 0.80
C PRO A 452 -3.75 -13.47 1.22
N TRP A 453 -4.24 -12.74 2.22
CA TRP A 453 -5.61 -12.80 2.72
C TRP A 453 -6.59 -11.84 2.02
N GLU A 454 -6.13 -11.04 1.05
CA GLU A 454 -6.99 -10.23 0.17
C GLU A 454 -7.49 -11.01 -1.07
N LEU A 455 -7.29 -12.34 -1.09
CA LEU A 455 -7.69 -13.23 -2.18
C LEU A 455 -9.06 -13.88 -1.98
#